data_AF-A0A534S7S5-F1
#
_entry.id   AF-A0A534S7S5-F1
#
_cell.length_a   1.000
_cell.length_b   1.000
_cell.length_c   1.000
_cell.angle_alpha   90.00
_cell.angle_beta   90.00
_cell.angle_gamma   90.00
#
_symmetry.space_group_name_H-M   'P 1'
#
loop_
_entity.id
_entity.type
_entity.pdbx_description
1 polymer ?
#
loop_
_entity_poly.entity_id
_entity_poly.type
_entity_poly.pdbx_seq_one_letter_code
_entity_poly.pdbx_strand_id
1 'polypeptide(L)'
;MAHPSGVVVSVINRGQERYGPMSNNKKVLVIAAHPDDEVLGCGGTIALHARAGDRVTAVIVCEGESLRYGKKGVGQPLHIQGAAQKLGIQDVRVLGFSDQRLDTVTLTEIVTPLEQIVREVRPAVVYCQ
;
A
#
# COMPACT_ATOMS: atom_id res chain seq x y z
N MET A 1 -14.20 37.59 -34.99
CA MET A 1 -13.48 36.33 -35.23
C MET A 1 -13.46 35.56 -33.93
N ALA A 2 -14.01 34.34 -33.95
CA ALA A 2 -14.09 33.45 -32.81
C ALA A 2 -12.87 32.52 -32.76
N HIS A 3 -12.27 32.32 -31.58
CA HIS A 3 -11.57 31.09 -31.17
C HIS A 3 -11.40 31.06 -29.63
N PRO A 4 -11.31 29.87 -29.01
CA PRO A 4 -12.26 29.47 -27.97
C PRO A 4 -11.62 29.29 -26.59
N SER A 5 -12.53 29.20 -25.63
CA SER A 5 -12.40 28.78 -24.23
C SER A 5 -11.46 27.58 -24.03
N GLY A 6 -10.32 27.84 -23.37
CA GLY A 6 -9.57 26.82 -22.64
C GLY A 6 -10.05 26.80 -21.20
N VAL A 7 -10.95 25.88 -20.86
CA VAL A 7 -11.29 25.57 -19.46
C VAL A 7 -10.06 24.89 -18.85
N VAL A 8 -9.30 25.65 -18.06
CA VAL A 8 -8.31 25.05 -17.15
C VAL A 8 -9.11 24.33 -16.08
N VAL A 9 -9.23 23.01 -16.20
CA VAL A 9 -9.75 22.14 -15.15
C VAL A 9 -8.73 22.13 -14.01
N SER A 10 -8.78 23.15 -13.16
CA SER A 10 -8.11 23.15 -11.85
C SER A 10 -8.96 22.32 -10.90
N VAL A 11 -8.86 21.00 -11.02
CA VAL A 11 -9.53 20.07 -10.12
C VAL A 11 -8.49 19.63 -9.09
N ILE A 12 -8.70 20.15 -7.88
CA ILE A 12 -8.12 19.81 -6.57
C ILE A 12 -6.69 20.28 -6.30
N ASN A 13 -6.55 21.51 -5.81
CA ASN A 13 -5.51 21.83 -4.83
C ASN A 13 -5.97 22.85 -3.77
N ARG A 14 -7.20 22.72 -3.23
CA ARG A 14 -7.69 23.53 -2.10
C ARG A 14 -7.49 22.87 -0.73
N GLY A 15 -6.46 22.04 -0.58
CA GLY A 15 -6.08 21.42 0.71
C GLY A 15 -4.79 21.98 1.33
N GLN A 16 -3.97 22.71 0.55
CA GLN A 16 -2.61 23.10 0.95
C GLN A 16 -2.56 24.37 1.82
N GLU A 17 -3.64 25.13 1.95
CA GLU A 17 -3.65 26.36 2.76
C GLU A 17 -4.01 26.15 4.25
N ARG A 18 -4.52 24.96 4.64
CA ARG A 18 -4.92 24.69 6.04
C ARG A 18 -3.95 23.84 6.85
N TYR A 19 -2.96 23.25 6.20
CA TYR A 19 -1.87 22.52 6.86
C TYR A 19 -0.57 23.06 6.27
N GLY A 20 0.19 23.83 7.07
CA GLY A 20 1.59 24.14 6.76
C GLY A 20 2.42 22.85 6.62
N PRO A 21 3.70 22.94 6.25
CA PRO A 21 4.56 21.77 6.08
C PRO A 21 4.76 21.07 7.43
N MET A 22 3.88 20.14 7.75
CA MET A 22 4.03 19.20 8.84
C MET A 22 4.65 17.95 8.24
N SER A 23 5.98 17.85 8.30
CA SER A 23 6.64 16.56 8.21
C SER A 23 6.29 15.77 9.46
N ASN A 24 5.17 15.07 9.40
CA ASN A 24 4.96 13.95 10.29
C ASN A 24 5.95 12.90 9.80
N ASN A 25 7.04 12.66 10.53
CA ASN A 25 7.98 11.58 10.20
C ASN A 25 7.45 10.28 10.81
N LYS A 26 6.12 10.04 10.74
CA LYS A 26 5.50 8.87 11.37
C LYS A 26 5.85 7.64 10.56
N LYS A 27 5.81 6.51 11.23
CA LYS A 27 5.92 5.19 10.60
C LYS A 27 4.52 4.64 10.45
N VAL A 28 4.14 4.34 9.22
CA VAL A 28 2.82 3.82 8.86
C VAL A 28 3.02 2.39 8.37
N LEU A 29 2.23 1.47 8.91
CA LEU A 29 2.19 0.08 8.45
C LEU A 29 0.85 -0.19 7.78
N VAL A 30 0.90 -0.69 6.56
CA VAL A 30 -0.27 -1.21 5.85
C VAL A 30 -0.13 -2.72 5.78
N ILE A 31 -1.16 -3.44 6.20
CA ILE A 31 -1.25 -4.90 6.09
C ILE A 31 -2.40 -5.19 5.14
N ALA A 32 -2.09 -5.85 4.03
CA ALA A 32 -3.03 -6.19 2.98
C ALA A 32 -2.99 -7.71 2.75
N ALA A 33 -4.15 -8.35 2.73
CA ALA A 33 -4.25 -9.78 2.50
C ALA A 33 -3.67 -10.16 1.12
N HIS A 34 -4.11 -9.48 0.06
CA HIS A 34 -3.69 -9.75 -1.31
C HIS A 34 -2.97 -8.56 -1.94
N PRO A 35 -2.16 -8.80 -2.99
CA PRO A 35 -1.64 -7.73 -3.82
C PRO A 35 -2.80 -6.95 -4.46
N ASP A 36 -2.87 -5.63 -4.26
CA ASP A 36 -3.94 -4.69 -4.66
C ASP A 36 -4.87 -4.20 -3.54
N ASP A 37 -5.05 -4.96 -2.47
CA ASP A 37 -5.87 -4.57 -1.32
C ASP A 37 -5.35 -3.27 -0.66
N GLU A 38 -4.03 -3.03 -0.68
CA GLU A 38 -3.43 -1.80 -0.18
C GLU A 38 -3.79 -0.58 -1.06
N VAL A 39 -3.88 -0.80 -2.37
CA VAL A 39 -4.24 0.23 -3.35
C VAL A 39 -5.72 0.54 -3.27
N LEU A 40 -6.57 -0.49 -3.29
CA LEU A 40 -8.02 -0.37 -3.34
C LEU A 40 -8.61 0.08 -2.00
N GLY A 41 -8.08 -0.43 -0.89
CA GLY A 41 -8.58 -0.11 0.45
C GLY A 41 -8.13 1.25 0.95
N CYS A 42 -6.82 1.55 0.89
CA CYS A 42 -6.28 2.79 1.46
C CYS A 42 -5.24 3.52 0.61
N GLY A 43 -5.14 3.24 -0.70
CA GLY A 43 -4.11 3.80 -1.59
C GLY A 43 -4.05 5.33 -1.62
N GLY A 44 -5.21 6.00 -1.58
CA GLY A 44 -5.27 7.45 -1.47
C GLY A 44 -4.64 7.98 -0.17
N THR A 45 -4.91 7.31 0.95
CA THR A 45 -4.36 7.63 2.27
C THR A 45 -2.85 7.34 2.34
N ILE A 46 -2.40 6.23 1.75
CA ILE A 46 -0.97 5.91 1.58
C ILE A 46 -0.25 7.04 0.86
N ALA A 47 -0.77 7.48 -0.30
CA ALA A 47 -0.17 8.55 -1.09
C ALA A 47 -0.12 9.89 -0.31
N LEU A 48 -1.12 10.16 0.53
CA LEU A 48 -1.12 11.33 1.41
C LEU A 48 -0.04 11.24 2.50
N HIS A 49 0.12 10.09 3.15
CA HIS A 49 1.20 9.84 4.11
C HIS A 49 2.57 10.03 3.46
N ALA A 50 2.81 9.38 2.32
CA ALA A 50 4.07 9.50 1.59
C ALA A 50 4.38 10.96 1.19
N ARG A 51 3.39 11.69 0.68
CA ARG A 51 3.53 13.13 0.34
C ARG A 51 3.77 14.02 1.56
N ALA A 52 3.28 13.63 2.74
CA ALA A 52 3.53 14.32 4.00
C ALA A 52 4.92 14.01 4.60
N GLY A 53 5.67 13.08 3.99
CA GLY A 53 6.99 12.66 4.48
C GLY A 53 6.93 11.56 5.55
N ASP A 54 5.76 10.95 5.80
CA ASP A 54 5.67 9.75 6.63
C ASP A 54 6.37 8.58 5.91
N ARG A 55 6.95 7.66 6.68
CA ARG A 55 7.53 6.42 6.18
C ARG A 55 6.47 5.33 6.15
N VAL A 56 6.13 4.85 4.97
CA VAL A 56 5.13 3.80 4.75
C VAL A 56 5.82 2.48 4.45
N THR A 57 5.46 1.46 5.23
CA THR A 57 5.75 0.05 4.97
C THR A 57 4.44 -0.66 4.60
N ALA A 58 4.41 -1.37 3.47
CA ALA A 58 3.32 -2.25 3.11
C ALA A 58 3.73 -3.72 3.30
N VAL A 59 2.83 -4.51 3.89
CA VAL A 59 2.96 -5.96 4.02
C VAL A 59 1.85 -6.60 3.22
N ILE A 60 2.23 -7.41 2.24
CA ILE A 60 1.31 -8.20 1.43
C ILE A 60 1.41 -9.65 1.91
N VAL A 61 0.30 -10.20 2.42
CA VAL A 61 0.31 -11.50 3.08
C VAL A 61 0.41 -12.63 2.05
N CYS A 62 -0.43 -12.58 1.01
CA CYS A 62 -0.52 -13.62 -0.01
C CYS A 62 0.25 -13.27 -1.29
N GLU A 63 0.65 -14.28 -2.06
CA GLU A 63 1.34 -14.08 -3.35
C GLU A 63 0.41 -13.64 -4.50
N GLY A 64 -0.89 -13.99 -4.45
CA GLY A 64 -1.94 -13.45 -5.31
C GLY A 64 -2.03 -13.99 -6.75
N GLU A 65 -1.20 -14.94 -7.18
CA GLU A 65 -1.17 -15.44 -8.56
C GLU A 65 -1.16 -16.97 -8.72
N SER A 66 -0.68 -17.74 -7.74
CA SER A 66 -0.36 -19.16 -7.91
C SER A 66 -1.59 -20.05 -8.15
N LEU A 67 -2.71 -19.76 -7.49
CA LEU A 67 -3.96 -20.49 -7.69
C LEU A 67 -4.59 -20.21 -9.06
N ARG A 68 -4.51 -18.97 -9.54
CA ARG A 68 -5.19 -18.53 -10.76
C ARG A 68 -4.37 -18.79 -12.02
N TYR A 69 -3.04 -18.65 -11.93
CA TYR A 69 -2.14 -18.63 -13.07
C TYR A 69 -1.05 -19.72 -13.00
N GLY A 70 -1.06 -20.54 -11.95
CA GLY A 70 -0.07 -21.60 -11.73
C GLY A 70 1.32 -21.06 -11.44
N LYS A 71 2.32 -21.96 -11.43
CA LYS A 71 3.71 -21.63 -11.04
C LYS A 71 4.41 -20.60 -11.92
N LYS A 72 3.92 -20.37 -13.15
CA LYS A 72 4.48 -19.35 -14.03
C LYS A 72 4.11 -17.92 -13.60
N GLY A 73 2.98 -17.77 -12.90
CA GLY A 73 2.48 -16.48 -12.47
C GLY A 73 2.17 -15.52 -13.63
N VAL A 74 1.83 -14.29 -13.27
CA VAL A 74 1.67 -13.13 -14.15
C VAL A 74 2.67 -12.02 -13.83
N GLY A 75 3.61 -12.28 -12.92
CA GLY A 75 4.59 -11.29 -12.48
C GLY A 75 4.05 -10.40 -11.37
N GLN A 76 3.23 -10.95 -10.47
CA GLN A 76 2.67 -10.20 -9.35
C GLN A 76 3.71 -9.45 -8.51
N PRO A 77 4.93 -9.97 -8.27
CA PRO A 77 5.99 -9.20 -7.62
C PRO A 77 6.33 -7.88 -8.32
N LEU A 78 6.30 -7.83 -9.66
CA LEU A 78 6.54 -6.60 -10.42
C LEU A 78 5.38 -5.62 -10.29
N HIS A 79 4.14 -6.11 -10.24
CA HIS A 79 2.95 -5.28 -10.05
C HIS A 79 2.94 -4.62 -8.66
N ILE A 80 3.25 -5.40 -7.61
CA ILE A 80 3.39 -4.91 -6.23
C ILE A 80 4.41 -3.76 -6.17
N GLN A 81 5.61 -3.97 -6.74
CA GLN A 81 6.65 -2.95 -6.75
C GLN A 81 6.23 -1.72 -7.57
N GLY A 82 5.57 -1.91 -8.71
CA GLY A 82 5.07 -0.82 -9.54
C GLY A 82 3.98 0.01 -8.85
N ALA A 83 3.11 -0.62 -8.06
CA ALA A 83 2.10 0.07 -7.24
C ALA A 83 2.77 0.86 -6.11
N ALA A 84 3.69 0.23 -5.39
CA ALA A 84 4.45 0.86 -4.31
C ALA A 84 5.20 2.11 -4.77
N GLN A 85 5.87 2.05 -5.92
CA GLN A 85 6.55 3.21 -6.51
C GLN A 85 5.58 4.37 -6.83
N LYS A 86 4.41 4.08 -7.39
CA LYS A 86 3.40 5.10 -7.72
C LYS A 86 2.78 5.74 -6.48
N LEU A 87 2.61 4.96 -5.41
CA LEU A 87 2.04 5.43 -4.14
C LEU A 87 3.10 6.10 -3.24
N GLY A 88 4.39 5.97 -3.56
CA GLY A 88 5.47 6.47 -2.72
C GLY A 88 5.67 5.65 -1.45
N ILE A 89 5.45 4.34 -1.50
CA ILE A 89 5.75 3.41 -0.40
C ILE A 89 7.27 3.15 -0.39
N GLN A 90 7.91 3.18 0.79
CA GLN A 90 9.38 3.02 0.89
C GLN A 90 9.82 1.58 1.16
N ASP A 91 8.97 0.78 1.80
CA ASP A 91 9.28 -0.61 2.16
C ASP A 91 8.08 -1.50 1.82
N VAL A 92 8.33 -2.60 1.12
CA VAL A 92 7.30 -3.58 0.76
C VAL A 92 7.79 -4.96 1.15
N ARG A 93 6.96 -5.68 1.91
CA ARG A 93 7.26 -7.01 2.42
C ARG A 93 6.19 -7.98 1.95
N VAL A 94 6.59 -9.09 1.35
CA VAL A 94 5.66 -10.14 0.91
C VAL A 94 5.90 -11.36 1.79
N LEU A 95 4.86 -11.86 2.47
CA LEU A 95 4.96 -13.04 3.33
C LEU A 95 4.86 -14.36 2.54
N GLY A 96 4.25 -14.32 1.36
CA GLY A 96 4.26 -15.44 0.40
C GLY A 96 3.30 -16.58 0.73
N PHE A 97 2.28 -16.34 1.56
CA PHE A 97 1.22 -17.32 1.77
C PHE A 97 0.46 -17.57 0.48
N SER A 98 -0.04 -18.80 0.30
CA SER A 98 -0.83 -19.14 -0.88
C SER A 98 -2.13 -18.35 -0.91
N ASP A 99 -2.44 -17.77 -2.08
CA ASP A 99 -3.70 -17.07 -2.31
C ASP A 99 -4.91 -17.95 -1.94
N GLN A 100 -5.97 -17.36 -1.38
CA GLN A 100 -7.23 -18.04 -0.99
C GLN A 100 -7.04 -19.38 -0.22
N ARG A 101 -5.98 -19.46 0.60
CA ARG A 101 -5.65 -20.65 1.40
C ARG A 101 -5.24 -20.32 2.84
N LEU A 102 -5.45 -19.09 3.30
CA LEU A 102 -5.13 -18.71 4.69
C LEU A 102 -5.93 -19.50 5.74
N ASP A 103 -7.07 -20.06 5.35
CA ASP A 103 -7.87 -20.99 6.16
C ASP A 103 -7.19 -22.35 6.39
N THR A 104 -6.14 -22.66 5.62
CA THR A 104 -5.40 -23.93 5.71
C THR A 104 -4.15 -23.85 6.60
N VAL A 105 -3.77 -22.65 7.03
CA VAL A 105 -2.64 -22.41 7.94
C VAL A 105 -3.13 -22.03 9.32
N THR A 106 -2.31 -22.27 10.34
CA THR A 106 -2.66 -21.86 11.70
C THR A 106 -2.58 -20.34 11.83
N LEU A 107 -3.40 -19.77 12.72
CA LEU A 107 -3.33 -18.33 13.01
C LEU A 107 -1.94 -17.90 13.48
N THR A 108 -1.26 -18.76 14.26
CA THR A 108 0.10 -18.51 14.75
C THR A 108 1.11 -18.38 13.61
N GLU A 109 0.98 -19.17 12.54
CA GLU A 109 1.84 -19.06 11.35
C GLU A 109 1.68 -17.71 10.65
N ILE A 110 0.46 -17.15 10.63
CA ILE A 110 0.20 -15.83 10.04
C ILE A 110 0.66 -14.70 10.97
N VAL A 111 0.33 -14.80 12.27
CA VAL A 111 0.55 -13.72 13.24
C VAL A 111 2.04 -13.56 13.59
N THR A 112 2.80 -14.66 13.69
CA THR A 112 4.23 -14.60 14.07
C THR A 112 5.07 -13.68 13.17
N PRO A 113 5.05 -13.81 11.83
CA PRO A 113 5.79 -12.89 10.96
C PRO A 113 5.25 -11.47 11.01
N LEU A 114 3.93 -11.27 11.15
CA LEU A 114 3.33 -9.94 11.30
C LEU A 114 3.79 -9.26 12.59
N GLU A 115 3.83 -9.98 13.72
CA GLU A 115 4.34 -9.46 15.00
C GLU A 115 5.80 -9.03 14.88
N GLN A 116 6.63 -9.82 14.19
CA GLN A 116 8.01 -9.45 13.94
C GLN A 116 8.10 -8.14 13.15
N ILE A 117 7.31 -7.99 12.08
CA ILE A 117 7.28 -6.76 11.28
C ILE A 117 6.80 -5.58 12.13
N VAL A 118 5.76 -5.75 12.95
CA VAL A 118 5.27 -4.70 13.85
C VAL A 118 6.36 -4.27 14.84
N ARG A 119 7.12 -5.21 15.40
CA ARG A 119 8.25 -4.91 16.32
C ARG A 119 9.39 -4.19 15.62
N GLU A 120 9.69 -4.53 14.37
CA GLU A 120 10.75 -3.89 13.57
C GLU A 120 10.34 -2.47 13.14
N VAL A 121 9.14 -2.32 12.57
CA VAL A 121 8.63 -1.05 12.07
C VAL A 121 8.34 -0.09 13.23
N ARG A 122 7.73 -0.58 14.32
CA ARG A 122 7.16 0.24 15.41
C ARG A 122 6.24 1.34 14.86
N PRO A 123 5.14 0.97 14.16
CA PRO A 123 4.27 1.92 13.51
C PRO A 123 3.50 2.77 14.53
N ALA A 124 3.26 4.03 14.18
CA ALA A 124 2.35 4.91 14.92
C ALA A 124 0.90 4.78 14.40
N VAL A 125 0.73 4.28 13.17
CA VAL A 125 -0.56 4.06 12.50
C VAL A 125 -0.52 2.74 11.77
N VAL A 126 -1.59 1.95 11.88
CA VAL A 126 -1.77 0.70 11.14
C VAL A 126 -3.06 0.76 10.35
N TYR A 127 -3.01 0.38 9.07
CA TYR A 127 -4.18 0.10 8.25
C TYR A 127 -4.19 -1.40 7.91
N CYS A 128 -5.34 -2.05 8.04
CA CYS A 128 -5.53 -3.46 7.70
C CYS A 128 -6.62 -3.57 6.64
N GLN A 129 -6.38 -4.34 5.58
CA GLN A 129 -7.33 -4.65 4.50
C GLN A 129 -7.27 -6.15 4.20
#